data_AF-A0ABC9WHZ3-F1
#
_entry.id   AF-A0ABC9WHZ3-F1
#
_cell.length_a   1.000
_cell.length_b   1.000
_cell.length_c   1.000
_cell.angle_alpha   90.00
_cell.angle_beta   90.00
_cell.angle_gamma   90.00
#
_symmetry.space_group_name_H-M   'P 1'
#
loop_
_entity.id
_entity.type
_entity.pdbx_description
1 polymer ?
#
loop_
_entity_poly.entity_id
_entity_poly.type
_entity_poly.pdbx_seq_one_letter_code
_entity_poly.pdbx_strand_id
1 'polypeptide(L)'
;MKFNKAKCKVLHMDQGNPKHKYRLGRKWIESSPEKDLGVLLDEKLNVTQQCALADQKANHILGCIKRSVTSRSREVILPLYSGLMRPHLEYCVQLWGPQYKTDMKLLERVQRRATKMIRGLEHLSYEDRLRDLGLFSLEKRRLQGDLIAAFQYLKGTYRKAGEGLFIRECRDKG
;
A
#
# COMPACT_ATOMS: atom_id res chain seq x y z
N MET A 1 -26.62 -3.02 -14.05
CA MET A 1 -25.41 -2.15 -14.06
C MET A 1 -24.63 -2.45 -15.35
N LYS A 2 -24.21 -1.44 -16.15
CA LYS A 2 -23.47 -1.69 -17.40
C LYS A 2 -21.98 -1.88 -17.09
N PHE A 3 -21.40 -2.97 -17.58
CA PHE A 3 -20.00 -3.32 -17.35
C PHE A 3 -19.04 -2.41 -18.15
N ASN A 4 -18.05 -1.82 -17.48
CA ASN A 4 -17.11 -0.89 -18.12
C ASN A 4 -15.89 -1.62 -18.69
N LYS A 5 -15.95 -1.94 -19.98
CA LYS A 5 -14.88 -2.65 -20.71
C LYS A 5 -13.55 -1.88 -20.78
N ALA A 6 -13.55 -0.56 -20.61
CA ALA A 6 -12.33 0.25 -20.67
C ALA A 6 -11.50 0.18 -19.38
N LYS A 7 -12.12 -0.24 -18.27
CA LYS A 7 -11.44 -0.46 -16.98
C LYS A 7 -10.92 -1.90 -16.82
N CYS A 8 -11.08 -2.74 -17.83
CA CYS A 8 -10.56 -4.10 -17.79
C CYS A 8 -9.16 -4.11 -18.36
N LYS A 9 -8.25 -4.76 -17.65
CA LYS A 9 -6.88 -5.04 -18.08
C LYS A 9 -6.60 -6.52 -17.96
N VAL A 10 -5.67 -7.00 -18.77
CA VAL A 10 -5.11 -8.35 -18.65
C VAL A 10 -3.77 -8.20 -17.95
N LEU A 11 -3.56 -8.98 -16.88
CA LEU A 11 -2.27 -9.09 -16.24
C LEU A 11 -1.67 -10.45 -16.61
N HIS A 12 -0.58 -10.45 -17.37
CA HIS A 12 0.15 -11.68 -17.70
C HIS A 12 1.15 -11.98 -16.60
N MET A 13 0.87 -13.01 -15.82
CA MET A 13 1.71 -13.45 -14.72
C MET A 13 2.55 -14.66 -15.14
N ASP A 14 3.72 -14.83 -14.53
CA ASP A 14 4.69 -15.91 -14.73
C ASP A 14 5.54 -15.83 -16.01
N GLN A 15 6.76 -16.37 -15.94
CA GLN A 15 7.71 -16.38 -17.07
C GLN A 15 7.25 -17.25 -18.24
N GLY A 16 6.49 -18.32 -17.96
CA GLY A 16 5.95 -19.24 -18.98
C GLY A 16 4.66 -18.75 -19.65
N ASN A 17 4.21 -17.53 -19.35
CA ASN A 17 2.94 -17.04 -19.88
C ASN A 17 3.00 -16.88 -21.40
N PRO A 18 2.11 -17.54 -22.17
CA PRO A 18 2.06 -17.40 -23.63
C PRO A 18 1.54 -16.03 -24.10
N LYS A 19 1.17 -15.14 -23.17
CA LYS A 19 0.65 -13.79 -23.42
C LYS A 19 -0.53 -13.76 -24.39
N HIS A 20 -1.48 -14.68 -24.18
CA HIS A 20 -2.68 -14.78 -25.00
C HIS A 20 -3.45 -13.45 -25.03
N LYS A 21 -3.91 -13.06 -26.21
CA LYS A 21 -4.73 -11.86 -26.39
C LYS A 21 -6.18 -12.15 -26.05
N TYR A 22 -6.75 -11.36 -25.15
CA TYR A 22 -8.15 -11.48 -24.75
C TYR A 22 -8.98 -10.34 -25.36
N ARG A 23 -10.24 -10.66 -25.72
CA ARG A 23 -11.21 -9.66 -26.15
C ARG A 23 -12.46 -9.74 -25.28
N LEU A 24 -13.10 -8.59 -25.05
CA LEU A 24 -14.40 -8.51 -24.41
C LEU A 24 -15.47 -8.00 -25.38
N GLY A 25 -16.17 -8.94 -26.01
CA GLY A 25 -17.03 -8.63 -27.17
C GLY A 25 -16.17 -8.24 -28.38
N ARG A 26 -16.33 -7.02 -28.90
CA ARG A 26 -15.58 -6.53 -30.07
C ARG A 26 -14.29 -5.77 -29.73
N LYS A 27 -13.94 -5.60 -28.44
CA LYS A 27 -12.80 -4.80 -27.99
C LYS A 27 -11.68 -5.68 -27.44
N TRP A 28 -10.46 -5.50 -27.93
CA TRP A 28 -9.26 -6.11 -27.36
C TRP A 28 -8.89 -5.47 -26.03
N ILE A 29 -8.45 -6.28 -25.08
CA ILE A 29 -8.00 -5.81 -23.77
C ILE A 29 -6.49 -5.63 -23.79
N GLU A 30 -6.01 -4.50 -23.27
CA GLU A 30 -4.59 -4.19 -23.17
C GLU A 30 -3.94 -4.94 -21.99
N SER A 31 -2.69 -5.35 -22.18
CA SER A 31 -1.82 -5.76 -21.07
C SER A 31 -1.10 -4.55 -20.54
N SER A 32 -1.26 -4.28 -19.25
CA SER A 32 -0.49 -3.26 -18.53
C SER A 32 -0.53 -3.55 -17.04
N PRO A 33 0.47 -3.07 -16.26
CA PRO A 33 0.31 -2.93 -14.82
C PRO A 33 -0.98 -2.18 -14.53
N GLU A 34 -1.75 -2.65 -13.56
CA GLU A 34 -3.05 -2.08 -13.23
C GLU A 34 -3.03 -1.52 -11.82
N LYS A 35 -3.63 -0.33 -11.68
CA LYS A 35 -3.79 0.31 -10.38
C LYS A 35 -5.22 0.14 -9.92
N ASP A 36 -5.44 -0.81 -9.02
CA ASP A 36 -6.75 -1.05 -8.44
C ASP A 36 -6.81 -0.57 -6.99
N LEU A 37 -7.89 0.15 -6.66
CA LEU A 37 -8.13 0.76 -5.35
C LEU A 37 -6.93 1.50 -4.75
N GLY A 38 -6.05 2.05 -5.58
CA GLY A 38 -4.86 2.80 -5.13
C GLY A 38 -3.57 1.98 -5.01
N VAL A 39 -3.61 0.67 -5.25
CA VAL A 39 -2.46 -0.24 -5.25
C VAL A 39 -2.08 -0.60 -6.68
N LEU A 40 -0.82 -0.41 -7.04
CA LEU A 40 -0.28 -0.84 -8.32
C LEU A 40 0.11 -2.32 -8.27
N LEU A 41 -0.39 -3.09 -9.22
CA LEU A 41 -0.03 -4.48 -9.45
C LEU A 41 0.69 -4.58 -10.80
N ASP A 42 1.92 -5.09 -10.78
CA ASP A 42 2.70 -5.33 -12.00
C ASP A 42 2.63 -6.82 -12.42
N GLU A 43 3.08 -7.10 -13.65
CA GLU A 43 3.08 -8.45 -14.23
C GLU A 43 3.89 -9.48 -13.42
N LYS A 44 4.84 -9.00 -12.60
CA LYS A 44 5.72 -9.83 -11.76
C LYS A 44 5.20 -9.97 -10.32
N LEU A 45 4.08 -9.32 -10.00
CA LEU A 45 3.60 -9.09 -8.64
C LEU A 45 4.67 -8.49 -7.71
N ASN A 46 5.57 -7.68 -8.26
CA ASN A 46 6.58 -6.99 -7.48
C ASN A 46 5.99 -5.71 -6.85
N VAL A 47 6.22 -5.54 -5.56
CA VAL A 47 5.71 -4.42 -4.77
C VAL A 47 6.65 -3.21 -4.72
N THR A 48 7.88 -3.32 -5.25
CA THR A 48 8.88 -2.24 -5.24
C THR A 48 8.36 -0.97 -5.90
N GLN A 49 7.69 -1.07 -7.05
CA GLN A 49 7.15 0.11 -7.73
C GLN A 49 6.03 0.77 -6.91
N GLN A 50 5.17 -0.03 -6.26
CA GLN A 50 4.16 0.48 -5.33
C GLN A 50 4.81 1.18 -4.12
N CYS A 51 5.88 0.62 -3.56
CA CYS A 51 6.64 1.24 -2.48
C CYS A 51 7.22 2.60 -2.88
N ALA A 52 7.79 2.70 -4.09
CA ALA A 52 8.31 3.95 -4.63
C ALA A 52 7.21 5.01 -4.79
N LEU A 53 6.02 4.62 -5.28
CA LEU A 53 4.87 5.52 -5.39
C LEU A 53 4.36 6.00 -4.02
N ALA A 54 4.33 5.11 -3.01
CA ALA A 54 3.96 5.45 -1.65
C ALA A 54 4.96 6.44 -1.01
N ASP A 55 6.26 6.16 -1.16
CA ASP A 55 7.34 7.06 -0.71
C ASP A 55 7.24 8.43 -1.39
N GLN A 56 7.06 8.48 -2.71
CA GLN A 56 6.96 9.73 -3.46
C GLN A 56 5.80 10.60 -2.96
N LYS A 57 4.61 10.02 -2.78
CA LYS A 57 3.43 10.73 -2.25
C LYS A 57 3.69 11.26 -0.84
N ALA A 58 4.21 10.42 0.04
CA ALA A 58 4.48 10.82 1.41
C ALA A 58 5.57 11.90 1.47
N ASN A 59 6.62 11.81 0.67
CA ASN A 59 7.67 12.82 0.59
C ASN A 59 7.19 14.14 -0.03
N HIS A 60 6.24 14.10 -0.97
CA HIS A 60 5.60 15.30 -1.49
C HIS A 60 4.85 16.04 -0.36
N ILE A 61 4.03 15.31 0.41
CA ILE A 61 3.30 15.84 1.58
C ILE A 61 4.28 16.39 2.62
N LEU A 62 5.35 15.64 2.92
CA LEU A 62 6.41 16.10 3.81
C LEU A 62 7.02 17.42 3.34
N GLY A 63 7.28 17.55 2.05
CA GLY A 63 7.78 18.78 1.43
C GLY A 63 6.79 19.94 1.58
N CYS A 64 5.49 19.69 1.43
CA CYS A 64 4.44 20.68 1.66
C CYS A 64 4.43 21.14 3.13
N ILE A 65 4.39 20.21 4.09
CA ILE A 65 4.44 20.52 5.53
C ILE A 65 5.70 21.32 5.88
N LYS A 66 6.84 20.96 5.29
CA LYS A 66 8.09 21.71 5.47
C LYS A 66 7.99 23.16 5.00
N ARG A 67 7.30 23.43 3.89
CA ARG A 67 7.19 24.79 3.33
C ARG A 67 6.06 25.61 3.97
N SER A 68 4.93 25.00 4.28
CA SER A 68 3.71 25.73 4.66
C SER A 68 3.46 25.79 6.17
N VAL A 69 3.98 24.85 6.95
CA VAL A 69 3.77 24.81 8.41
C VAL A 69 4.99 25.40 9.11
N THR A 70 4.81 26.55 9.76
CA THR A 70 5.87 27.25 10.49
C THR A 70 6.20 26.57 11.81
N SER A 71 5.18 26.13 12.55
CA SER A 71 5.36 25.41 13.81
C SER A 71 6.00 24.04 13.59
N ARG A 72 7.01 23.75 14.40
CA ARG A 72 7.69 22.44 14.48
C ARG A 72 7.42 21.72 15.79
N SER A 73 6.38 22.11 16.53
CA SER A 73 6.04 21.44 17.78
C SER A 73 5.52 20.03 17.53
N ARG A 74 5.64 19.17 18.55
CA ARG A 74 5.15 17.79 18.52
C ARG A 74 3.66 17.74 18.22
N GLU A 75 2.89 18.62 18.84
CA GLU A 75 1.43 18.70 18.78
C GLU A 75 0.94 19.04 17.37
N VAL A 76 1.78 19.67 16.55
CA VAL A 76 1.45 20.01 15.17
C VAL A 76 1.95 18.94 14.19
N ILE A 77 3.22 18.55 14.29
CA ILE A 77 3.83 17.67 13.28
C ILE A 77 3.35 16.22 13.43
N LEU A 78 3.15 15.74 14.66
CA LEU A 78 2.78 14.34 14.91
C LEU A 78 1.39 13.99 14.35
N PRO A 79 0.34 14.82 14.52
CA PRO A 79 -0.95 14.58 13.87
C PRO A 79 -0.87 14.66 12.35
N LEU A 80 -0.10 15.60 11.79
CA LEU A 80 0.06 15.73 10.34
C LEU A 80 0.73 14.49 9.72
N TYR A 81 1.78 13.97 10.35
CA TYR A 81 2.39 12.71 9.94
C TYR A 81 1.37 11.57 10.00
N SER A 82 0.67 11.44 11.13
CA SER A 82 -0.27 10.35 11.39
C SER A 82 -1.49 10.35 10.47
N GLY A 83 -2.00 11.53 10.10
CA GLY A 83 -3.21 11.70 9.31
C GLY A 83 -2.98 11.84 7.81
N LEU A 84 -1.84 12.41 7.38
CA LEU A 84 -1.60 12.70 5.96
C LEU A 84 -0.57 11.76 5.34
N MET A 85 0.49 11.40 6.06
CA MET A 85 1.60 10.64 5.48
C MET A 85 1.43 9.14 5.72
N ARG A 86 1.15 8.76 6.97
CA ARG A 86 1.06 7.36 7.40
C ARG A 86 0.03 6.53 6.64
N PRO A 87 -1.16 7.05 6.26
CA PRO A 87 -2.10 6.28 5.45
C PRO A 87 -1.50 5.84 4.10
N HIS A 88 -0.71 6.69 3.43
CA HIS A 88 -0.08 6.32 2.17
C HIS A 88 0.98 5.21 2.30
N LEU A 89 1.59 5.08 3.48
CA LEU A 89 2.64 4.10 3.75
C LEU A 89 2.10 2.74 4.19
N GLU A 90 0.83 2.67 4.60
CA GLU A 90 0.27 1.48 5.26
C GLU A 90 -1.08 1.02 4.72
N TYR A 91 -1.74 1.83 3.89
CA TYR A 91 -2.98 1.43 3.25
C TYR A 91 -2.79 0.14 2.45
N CYS A 92 -3.64 -0.86 2.68
CA CYS A 92 -3.59 -2.18 2.01
C CYS A 92 -2.23 -2.90 2.15
N VAL A 93 -1.53 -2.73 3.26
CA VAL A 93 -0.19 -3.32 3.42
C VAL A 93 -0.21 -4.86 3.43
N GLN A 94 -1.33 -5.49 3.76
CA GLN A 94 -1.49 -6.94 3.64
C GLN A 94 -1.41 -7.42 2.19
N LEU A 95 -1.68 -6.55 1.21
CA LEU A 95 -1.63 -6.86 -0.22
C LEU A 95 -0.25 -6.58 -0.83
N TRP A 96 0.38 -5.45 -0.50
CA TRP A 96 1.62 -5.01 -1.15
C TRP A 96 2.81 -4.84 -0.18
N GLY A 97 2.71 -5.36 1.04
CA GLY A 97 3.75 -5.20 2.07
C GLY A 97 5.16 -5.45 1.50
N PRO A 98 6.12 -4.53 1.72
CA PRO A 98 7.45 -4.62 1.12
C PRO A 98 8.13 -5.92 1.52
N GLN A 99 8.59 -6.70 0.54
CA GLN A 99 9.28 -7.97 0.77
C GLN A 99 10.80 -7.78 0.90
N TYR A 100 11.34 -6.77 0.22
CA TYR A 100 12.77 -6.47 0.23
C TYR A 100 13.13 -5.46 1.32
N LYS A 101 14.26 -5.70 2.00
CA LYS A 101 14.81 -4.78 3.01
C LYS A 101 15.04 -3.36 2.46
N THR A 102 15.35 -3.24 1.17
CA THR A 102 15.53 -1.94 0.51
C THR A 102 14.24 -1.13 0.51
N ASP A 103 13.11 -1.76 0.17
CA ASP A 103 11.82 -1.10 0.12
C ASP A 103 11.30 -0.77 1.53
N MET A 104 11.53 -1.66 2.49
CA MET A 104 11.24 -1.37 3.90
C MET A 104 12.01 -0.13 4.38
N LYS A 105 13.31 -0.05 4.10
CA LYS A 105 14.16 1.11 4.45
C LYS A 105 13.73 2.39 3.74
N LEU A 106 13.27 2.27 2.49
CA LEU A 106 12.74 3.40 1.71
C LEU A 106 11.55 4.01 2.44
N LEU A 107 10.53 3.22 2.79
CA LEU A 107 9.36 3.70 3.50
C LEU A 107 9.70 4.22 4.91
N GLU A 108 10.58 3.52 5.64
CA GLU A 108 11.01 3.92 6.99
C GLU A 108 11.71 5.29 7.00
N ARG A 109 12.39 5.65 5.90
CA ARG A 109 13.05 6.95 5.74
C ARG A 109 12.04 8.10 5.85
N VAL A 110 10.80 7.90 5.40
CA VAL A 110 9.73 8.90 5.52
C VAL A 110 9.44 9.23 6.99
N GLN A 111 9.22 8.20 7.82
CA GLN A 111 9.00 8.39 9.26
C GLN A 111 10.22 9.01 9.93
N ARG A 112 11.42 8.53 9.60
CA ARG A 112 12.70 9.11 10.09
C ARG A 112 12.81 10.59 9.80
N ARG A 113 12.40 11.06 8.62
CA ARG A 113 12.45 12.48 8.24
C ARG A 113 11.36 13.28 8.95
N ALA A 114 10.14 12.75 9.03
CA ALA A 114 9.03 13.42 9.71
C ALA A 114 9.33 13.64 11.20
N THR A 115 9.80 12.62 11.92
CA THR A 115 10.13 12.78 13.35
C THR A 115 11.36 13.66 13.59
N LYS A 116 12.26 13.80 12.60
CA LYS A 116 13.44 14.68 12.71
C LYS A 116 13.07 16.16 12.62
N MET A 117 11.92 16.47 12.05
CA MET A 117 11.47 17.85 11.90
C MET A 117 10.89 18.45 13.18
N ILE A 118 10.63 17.61 14.18
CA ILE A 118 10.02 18.05 15.44
C ILE A 118 11.10 18.74 16.27
N ARG A 119 10.80 19.97 16.70
CA ARG A 119 11.71 20.80 17.48
C ARG A 119 12.08 20.11 18.77
N GLY A 120 13.38 20.05 19.08
CA GLY A 120 13.92 19.41 20.27
C GLY A 120 14.24 17.93 20.09
N LEU A 121 13.86 17.31 18.97
CA LEU A 121 14.13 15.90 18.67
C LEU A 121 15.24 15.70 17.64
N GLU A 122 15.79 16.76 17.03
CA GLU A 122 16.68 16.70 15.87
C GLU A 122 17.99 15.92 16.13
N HIS A 123 18.48 16.00 17.37
CA HIS A 123 19.74 15.44 17.84
C HIS A 123 19.60 13.99 18.34
N LEU A 124 18.36 13.57 18.64
CA LEU A 124 18.09 12.24 19.16
C LEU A 124 18.25 11.17 18.07
N SER A 125 18.66 9.98 18.49
CA SER A 125 18.66 8.80 17.63
C SER A 125 17.25 8.51 17.11
N TYR A 126 17.13 7.73 16.04
CA TYR A 126 15.80 7.41 15.52
C TYR A 126 14.95 6.65 16.55
N GLU A 127 15.55 5.69 17.25
CA GLU A 127 14.85 4.87 18.23
C GLU A 127 14.39 5.69 19.44
N ASP A 128 15.20 6.65 19.90
CA ASP A 128 14.83 7.53 21.00
C ASP A 128 13.71 8.50 20.60
N ARG A 129 13.73 9.00 19.36
CA ARG A 129 12.60 9.79 18.84
C ARG A 129 11.31 9.00 18.81
N LEU A 130 11.35 7.73 18.40
CA LEU A 130 10.16 6.88 18.41
C LEU A 130 9.64 6.66 19.84
N ARG A 131 10.56 6.41 20.79
CA ARG A 131 10.22 6.24 22.21
C ARG A 131 9.57 7.49 22.80
N ASP A 132 10.17 8.66 22.61
CA ASP A 132 9.65 9.94 23.09
C ASP A 132 8.27 10.26 22.51
N LEU A 133 8.09 10.02 21.21
CA LEU A 133 6.84 10.26 20.50
C LEU A 133 5.77 9.19 20.77
N GLY A 134 6.10 8.08 21.43
CA GLY A 134 5.20 6.94 21.61
C GLY A 134 4.81 6.26 20.30
N LEU A 135 5.72 6.25 19.32
CA LEU A 135 5.51 5.68 17.99
C LEU A 135 6.18 4.31 17.87
N PHE A 136 5.57 3.40 17.12
CA PHE A 136 6.25 2.23 16.57
C PHE A 136 6.90 2.56 15.22
N SER A 137 7.95 1.81 14.86
CA SER A 137 8.48 1.80 13.50
C SER A 137 7.42 1.31 12.51
N LEU A 138 7.51 1.71 11.24
CA LEU A 138 6.54 1.22 10.25
C LEU A 138 6.63 -0.29 10.10
N GLU A 139 7.84 -0.86 10.23
CA GLU A 139 8.03 -2.32 10.17
C GLU A 139 7.22 -3.04 11.26
N LYS A 140 7.33 -2.58 12.51
CA LYS A 140 6.55 -3.15 13.62
C LYS A 140 5.05 -2.97 13.41
N ARG A 141 4.62 -1.83 12.85
CA ARG A 141 3.20 -1.57 12.55
C ARG A 141 2.65 -2.52 11.49
N ARG A 142 3.43 -2.78 10.44
CA ARG A 142 3.08 -3.74 9.38
C ARG A 142 2.92 -5.14 9.94
N LEU A 143 3.91 -5.60 10.71
CA LEU A 143 3.84 -6.91 11.38
C LEU A 143 2.59 -7.02 12.27
N GLN A 144 2.27 -5.97 13.03
CA GLN A 144 1.04 -5.96 13.82
C GLN A 144 -0.22 -6.07 12.94
N GLY A 145 -0.27 -5.37 11.81
CA GLY A 145 -1.37 -5.45 10.85
C GLY A 145 -1.53 -6.85 10.23
N ASP A 146 -0.42 -7.53 9.94
CA ASP A 146 -0.40 -8.89 9.41
C ASP A 146 -0.91 -9.90 10.46
N LEU A 147 -0.48 -9.76 11.71
CA LEU A 147 -0.93 -10.61 12.82
C LEU A 147 -2.43 -10.44 13.10
N ILE A 148 -2.94 -9.21 13.05
CA ILE A 148 -4.38 -8.94 13.19
C ILE A 148 -5.16 -9.61 12.06
N ALA A 149 -4.70 -9.49 10.82
CA ALA A 149 -5.35 -10.11 9.67
C ALA A 149 -5.35 -11.64 9.79
N ALA A 150 -4.22 -12.24 10.14
CA ALA A 150 -4.11 -13.69 10.36
C ALA A 150 -5.07 -14.17 11.46
N PHE A 151 -5.13 -13.46 12.59
CA PHE A 151 -6.08 -13.78 13.66
C PHE A 151 -7.54 -13.71 13.19
N GLN A 152 -7.91 -12.68 12.42
CA GLN A 152 -9.27 -12.52 11.90
C GLN A 152 -9.68 -13.67 10.97
N TYR A 153 -8.76 -14.14 10.12
CA TYR A 153 -8.97 -15.32 9.28
C TYR A 153 -9.15 -16.58 10.13
N LEU A 154 -8.29 -16.82 11.10
CA LEU A 154 -8.35 -18.00 11.97
C LEU A 154 -9.62 -18.05 12.82
N LYS A 155 -10.16 -16.89 13.22
CA LYS A 155 -11.40 -16.79 14.00
C LYS A 155 -12.67 -16.72 13.14
N GLY A 156 -12.55 -16.79 11.81
CA GLY A 156 -13.71 -16.71 10.91
C GLY A 156 -14.44 -15.36 10.93
N THR A 157 -13.85 -14.33 11.55
CA THR A 157 -14.44 -12.98 11.61
C THR A 157 -14.33 -12.23 10.28
N TYR A 158 -13.39 -12.67 9.43
CA TYR A 158 -13.28 -12.17 8.06
C TYR A 158 -14.43 -12.77 7.23
N ARG A 159 -15.46 -11.97 6.94
CA ARG A 159 -16.58 -12.43 6.09
C ARG A 159 -16.02 -12.81 4.71
N LYS A 160 -16.18 -14.07 4.34
CA LYS A 160 -16.01 -14.51 2.94
C LYS A 160 -17.11 -13.83 2.13
N ALA A 161 -16.80 -12.74 1.43
CA ALA A 161 -17.71 -12.16 0.45
C ALA A 161 -17.99 -13.12 -0.74
N GLY A 162 -17.24 -14.23 -0.83
CA GLY A 162 -17.22 -15.16 -1.96
C GLY A 162 -18.35 -16.17 -2.05
N GLU A 163 -19.23 -16.30 -1.04
CA GLU A 163 -20.45 -17.14 -1.16
C GLU A 163 -21.48 -16.41 -2.03
N GLY A 164 -21.20 -16.25 -3.33
CA GLY A 164 -22.12 -15.64 -4.31
C GLY A 164 -21.48 -14.78 -5.39
N LEU A 165 -20.19 -14.45 -5.30
CA LEU A 165 -19.52 -13.58 -6.28
C LEU A 165 -19.18 -14.29 -7.61
N PHE A 166 -19.02 -15.61 -7.60
CA PHE A 166 -18.78 -16.41 -8.79
C PHE A 166 -19.61 -17.70 -8.74
N ILE A 167 -20.80 -17.67 -9.36
CA ILE A 167 -21.54 -18.89 -9.68
C ILE A 167 -20.82 -19.53 -10.87
N ARG A 168 -20.28 -20.73 -10.66
CA ARG A 168 -19.84 -21.57 -11.78
C ARG A 168 -21.10 -22.07 -12.47
N GLU A 169 -21.51 -21.45 -13.56
CA GLU A 169 -22.49 -22.06 -14.47
C GLU A 169 -21.86 -23.36 -14.98
N CYS A 170 -22.29 -24.50 -14.43
CA CYS A 170 -22.11 -25.78 -15.10
C CYS A 170 -22.87 -25.67 -16.42
N ARG A 171 -22.13 -25.63 -17.54
CA ARG A 171 -22.73 -25.88 -18.84
C ARG A 171 -23.12 -27.34 -18.87
N ASP A 172 -24.42 -27.62 -18.76
CA ASP A 172 -24.96 -28.91 -19.14
C ASP A 172 -24.56 -29.17 -20.60
N LYS A 173 -23.79 -30.24 -20.81
CA LYS A 173 -23.53 -30.77 -22.14
C LYS A 173 -24.82 -31.47 -22.59
N GLY A 174 -25.66 -30.75 -23.31
CA GLY A 174 -26.69 -31.32 -24.19
C GLY A 174 -26.11 -31.56 -25.59
#